data_AF-A0A849ER71-F1
#
_entry.id   AF-A0A849ER71-F1
#
_cell.length_a   1.000
_cell.length_b   1.000
_cell.length_c   1.000
_cell.angle_alpha   90.00
_cell.angle_beta   90.00
_cell.angle_gamma   90.00
#
_symmetry.space_group_name_H-M   'P 1'
#
loop_
_entity.id
_entity.type
_entity.pdbx_description
1 polymer ?
#
loop_
_entity_poly.entity_id
_entity_poly.type
_entity_poly.pdbx_seq_one_letter_code
_entity_poly.pdbx_strand_id
1 'polypeptide(L)'
;MLIYDHTFAWEGFGGLYQLAAGECRLRIIDLTRQPAGNVMHLRPMVVVVSDLPDPNPRFRNMSVRSCASHIATLVAAQFNIPPHRMTYVEYYAPSTYGINNEHAIPAKLDVVEFTWFDDKALHPKWQPLASPLRKVIEEWVAALENKGAGK
;
A
#
# COMPACT_ATOMS: atom_id res chain seq x y z
N MET A 1 0.75 0.58 -15.72
CA MET A 1 -0.67 0.17 -15.80
C MET A 1 -1.07 -0.49 -14.48
N LEU A 2 -2.28 -0.23 -13.99
CA LEU A 2 -2.83 -0.91 -12.79
C LEU A 2 -2.99 -2.41 -13.09
N ILE A 3 -2.42 -3.26 -12.25
CA ILE A 3 -2.54 -4.73 -12.37
C ILE A 3 -3.44 -5.33 -11.29
N TYR A 4 -3.64 -4.62 -10.18
CA TYR A 4 -4.50 -5.02 -9.08
C TYR A 4 -5.03 -3.79 -8.34
N ASP A 5 -6.32 -3.78 -8.00
CA ASP A 5 -6.94 -2.83 -7.07
C ASP A 5 -8.12 -3.52 -6.38
N HIS A 6 -7.88 -4.01 -5.17
CA HIS A 6 -8.91 -4.67 -4.37
C HIS A 6 -8.52 -4.67 -2.89
N THR A 7 -9.47 -5.06 -2.03
CA THR A 7 -9.15 -5.48 -0.66
C THR A 7 -8.22 -6.70 -0.70
N PHE A 8 -7.15 -6.63 0.08
CA PHE A 8 -6.20 -7.71 0.33
C PHE A 8 -6.27 -8.08 1.80
N ALA A 9 -6.63 -9.32 2.09
CA ALA A 9 -6.71 -9.87 3.44
C ALA A 9 -5.54 -10.82 3.68
N TRP A 10 -5.09 -10.88 4.93
CA TRP A 10 -4.05 -11.82 5.36
C TRP A 10 -4.45 -12.54 6.64
N GLU A 11 -3.95 -13.76 6.77
CA GLU A 11 -4.07 -14.54 7.99
C GLU A 11 -3.07 -14.05 9.04
N GLY A 12 -3.49 -14.12 10.30
CA GLY A 12 -2.68 -13.78 11.44
C GLY A 12 -1.85 -14.97 11.93
N PHE A 13 -1.18 -14.76 13.06
CA PHE A 13 -0.41 -15.81 13.75
C PHE A 13 -1.22 -16.48 14.86
N GLY A 14 -0.75 -17.64 15.33
CA GLY A 14 -1.36 -18.32 16.48
C GLY A 14 -2.64 -19.11 16.15
N GLY A 15 -2.83 -19.49 14.88
CA GLY A 15 -3.91 -20.40 14.46
C GLY A 15 -5.29 -19.84 14.75
N LEU A 16 -6.00 -20.45 15.72
CA LEU A 16 -7.36 -20.04 16.12
C LEU A 16 -7.44 -18.57 16.54
N TYR A 17 -6.37 -18.02 17.11
CA TYR A 17 -6.37 -16.66 17.65
C TYR A 17 -6.20 -15.58 16.57
N GLN A 18 -5.73 -15.93 15.36
CA GLN A 18 -5.58 -15.02 14.22
C GLN A 18 -4.97 -13.65 14.61
N LEU A 19 -3.89 -13.68 15.40
CA LEU A 19 -3.24 -12.48 15.91
C LEU A 19 -2.67 -11.66 14.74
N ALA A 20 -3.03 -10.38 14.72
CA ALA A 20 -2.65 -9.45 13.65
C ALA A 20 -3.17 -9.84 12.26
N ALA A 21 -4.19 -10.70 12.15
CA ALA A 21 -4.96 -10.85 10.91
C ALA A 21 -5.66 -9.54 10.57
N GLY A 22 -5.79 -9.25 9.28
CA GLY A 22 -6.38 -8.00 8.85
C GLY A 22 -6.58 -7.94 7.34
N GLU A 23 -6.99 -6.75 6.91
CA GLU A 23 -7.18 -6.44 5.51
C GLU A 23 -6.81 -4.99 5.24
N CYS A 24 -6.43 -4.72 4.00
CA CYS A 24 -6.11 -3.37 3.54
C CYS A 24 -6.57 -3.19 2.10
N ARG A 25 -6.61 -1.95 1.62
CA ARG A 25 -6.65 -1.69 0.20
C ARG A 25 -5.25 -1.99 -0.35
N LEU A 26 -5.16 -2.82 -1.38
CA LEU A 26 -3.92 -3.10 -2.11
C LEU A 26 -4.12 -2.67 -3.55
N ARG A 27 -3.17 -1.86 -4.04
CA ARG A 27 -3.08 -1.45 -5.43
C ARG A 27 -1.68 -1.78 -5.93
N ILE A 28 -1.58 -2.42 -7.09
CA ILE A 28 -0.29 -2.73 -7.69
C ILE A 28 -0.23 -2.11 -9.09
N ILE A 29 0.84 -1.38 -9.35
CA ILE A 29 1.08 -0.69 -10.60
C ILE A 29 2.37 -1.24 -11.20
N ASP A 30 2.28 -1.65 -12.46
CA ASP A 30 3.44 -2.05 -13.27
C ASP A 30 3.86 -0.88 -14.16
N LEU A 31 5.00 -0.25 -13.83
CA LEU A 31 5.55 0.88 -14.57
C LEU A 31 6.10 0.47 -15.94
N THR A 32 6.44 -0.80 -16.20
CA THR A 32 6.93 -1.21 -17.54
C THR A 32 5.83 -1.19 -18.60
N ARG A 33 4.57 -1.10 -18.18
CA ARG A 33 3.40 -1.04 -19.06
C ARG A 33 2.95 0.38 -19.39
N GLN A 34 3.71 1.41 -19.00
CA GLN A 34 3.45 2.78 -19.46
C GLN A 34 4.17 3.02 -20.80
N PRO A 35 3.47 3.57 -21.81
CA PRO A 35 4.10 4.02 -23.04
C PRO A 35 4.81 5.36 -22.77
N ALA A 36 6.01 5.33 -22.19
CA ALA A 36 6.83 6.53 -22.04
C ALA A 36 8.32 6.17 -22.17
N GLY A 37 8.85 6.47 -23.36
CA GLY A 37 10.26 6.51 -23.80
C GLY A 37 11.33 5.86 -22.93
N ASN A 38 11.87 4.72 -23.38
CA ASN A 38 13.22 4.17 -23.13
C ASN A 38 13.84 4.20 -21.71
N VAL A 39 13.12 4.59 -20.66
CA VAL A 39 13.64 4.60 -19.29
C VAL A 39 13.36 3.26 -18.63
N MET A 40 14.44 2.52 -18.35
CA MET A 40 14.35 1.26 -17.62
C MET A 40 14.17 1.54 -16.12
N HIS A 41 12.99 1.21 -15.57
CA HIS A 41 12.74 1.30 -14.13
C HIS A 41 13.40 0.14 -13.38
N LEU A 42 14.27 0.45 -12.41
CA LEU A 42 14.91 -0.55 -11.54
C LEU A 42 13.89 -1.28 -10.65
N ARG A 43 12.95 -0.52 -10.07
CA ARG A 43 11.83 -1.03 -9.26
C ARG A 43 10.49 -0.75 -9.96
N PRO A 44 10.15 -1.50 -11.02
CA PRO A 44 8.98 -1.22 -11.83
C PRO A 44 7.65 -1.55 -11.14
N MET A 45 7.67 -2.40 -10.12
CA MET A 45 6.46 -2.82 -9.42
C MET A 45 6.22 -1.89 -8.24
N VAL A 46 5.22 -1.03 -8.34
CA VAL A 46 4.82 -0.13 -7.25
C VAL A 46 3.63 -0.74 -6.53
N VAL A 47 3.82 -1.09 -5.27
CA VAL A 47 2.81 -1.63 -4.38
C VAL A 47 2.35 -0.50 -3.46
N VAL A 48 1.09 -0.09 -3.59
CA VAL A 48 0.48 0.94 -2.76
C VAL A 48 -0.54 0.27 -1.85
N VAL A 49 -0.39 0.47 -0.55
CA VAL A 49 -1.29 -0.07 0.48
C VAL A 49 -1.90 1.06 1.30
N SER A 50 -3.14 0.91 1.72
CA SER A 50 -3.78 1.84 2.65
C SER A 50 -4.76 1.12 3.56
N ASP A 51 -5.01 1.70 4.72
CA ASP A 51 -6.11 1.27 5.58
C ASP A 51 -7.44 1.37 4.82
N LEU A 52 -8.40 0.52 5.18
CA LEU A 52 -9.77 0.64 4.69
C LEU A 52 -10.53 1.67 5.55
N PRO A 53 -11.39 2.51 4.95
CA PRO A 53 -12.17 3.48 5.71
C PRO A 53 -13.15 2.80 6.67
N ASP A 54 -13.75 1.69 6.24
CA ASP A 54 -14.67 0.87 7.03
C ASP A 54 -14.08 -0.54 7.21
N PRO A 55 -13.31 -0.77 8.28
CA PRO A 55 -12.68 -2.07 8.52
C PRO A 55 -13.75 -3.14 8.77
N ASN A 56 -13.61 -4.31 8.13
CA ASN A 56 -14.53 -5.42 8.33
C ASN A 56 -14.52 -5.88 9.80
N PRO A 57 -15.69 -5.98 10.47
CA PRO A 57 -15.79 -6.40 11.87
C PRO A 57 -15.28 -7.82 12.13
N ARG A 58 -15.06 -8.63 11.07
CA ARG A 58 -14.42 -9.94 11.15
C ARG A 58 -12.96 -9.87 11.61
N PHE A 59 -12.26 -8.78 11.31
CA PHE A 59 -10.88 -8.57 11.71
C PHE A 59 -10.81 -7.56 12.86
N ARG A 60 -9.80 -7.65 13.71
CA ARG A 60 -9.47 -6.51 14.59
C ARG A 60 -9.05 -5.36 13.70
N ASN A 61 -9.30 -4.12 14.14
CA ASN A 61 -8.90 -2.94 13.41
C ASN A 61 -7.36 -2.83 13.41
N MET A 62 -6.74 -3.42 12.40
CA MET A 62 -5.29 -3.51 12.22
C MET A 62 -4.86 -2.50 11.18
N SER A 63 -3.96 -1.60 11.54
CA SER A 63 -3.38 -0.69 10.56
C SER A 63 -2.34 -1.39 9.69
N VAL A 64 -2.29 -1.00 8.42
CA VAL A 64 -1.24 -1.37 7.46
C VAL A 64 0.14 -1.14 8.07
N ARG A 65 0.34 0.00 8.74
CA ARG A 65 1.61 0.36 9.38
C ARG A 65 2.07 -0.68 10.40
N SER A 66 1.14 -1.23 11.20
CA SER A 66 1.46 -2.25 12.21
C SER A 66 1.84 -3.60 11.59
N CYS A 67 1.36 -3.87 10.38
CA CYS A 67 1.55 -5.14 9.67
C CYS A 67 2.44 -5.02 8.42
N ALA A 68 3.14 -3.91 8.22
CA ALA A 68 3.82 -3.58 6.97
C ALA A 68 4.76 -4.69 6.47
N SER A 69 5.58 -5.25 7.37
CA SER A 69 6.47 -6.38 7.05
C SER A 69 5.72 -7.63 6.61
N HIS A 70 4.61 -7.94 7.26
CA HIS A 70 3.82 -9.12 6.95
C HIS A 70 3.12 -8.95 5.61
N ILE A 71 2.50 -7.79 5.39
CA ILE A 71 1.84 -7.44 4.12
C ILE A 71 2.86 -7.46 2.97
N ALA A 72 4.01 -6.81 3.12
CA ALA A 72 5.05 -6.79 2.09
C ALA A 72 5.55 -8.19 1.72
N THR A 73 5.76 -9.06 2.72
CA THR A 73 6.15 -10.46 2.53
C THR A 73 5.09 -11.22 1.72
N LEU A 74 3.82 -11.12 2.12
CA LEU A 74 2.74 -11.85 1.47
C LEU A 74 2.46 -11.31 0.06
N VAL A 75 2.50 -10.00 -0.14
CA VAL A 75 2.35 -9.40 -1.47
C VAL A 75 3.48 -9.84 -2.40
N ALA A 76 4.73 -9.81 -1.93
CA ALA A 76 5.86 -10.28 -2.72
C ALA A 76 5.70 -11.74 -3.15
N ALA A 77 5.30 -12.61 -2.22
CA ALA A 77 5.07 -14.03 -2.51
C ALA A 77 3.86 -14.26 -3.44
N GLN A 78 2.70 -13.71 -3.11
CA GLN A 78 1.44 -13.98 -3.81
C GLN A 78 1.43 -13.43 -5.24
N PHE A 79 2.06 -12.27 -5.45
CA PHE A 79 2.13 -11.64 -6.78
C PHE A 79 3.45 -11.94 -7.51
N ASN A 80 4.30 -12.80 -6.94
CA ASN A 80 5.61 -13.16 -7.47
C ASN A 80 6.46 -11.92 -7.84
N ILE A 81 6.51 -10.96 -6.92
CA ILE A 81 7.26 -9.71 -7.10
C ILE A 81 8.60 -9.85 -6.38
N PRO A 82 9.73 -9.88 -7.10
CA PRO A 82 11.04 -9.91 -6.45
C PRO A 82 11.24 -8.66 -5.59
N PRO A 83 11.67 -8.77 -4.32
CA PRO A 83 11.83 -7.63 -3.42
C PRO A 83 12.61 -6.45 -4.00
N HIS A 84 13.71 -6.74 -4.70
CA HIS A 84 14.57 -5.72 -5.32
C HIS A 84 13.91 -4.97 -6.49
N ARG A 85 12.77 -5.46 -7.00
CA ARG A 85 11.96 -4.83 -8.06
C ARG A 85 10.71 -4.14 -7.52
N MET A 86 10.48 -4.20 -6.21
CA MET A 86 9.30 -3.64 -5.54
C MET A 86 9.60 -2.28 -4.91
N THR A 87 8.73 -1.30 -5.16
CA THR A 87 8.60 -0.10 -4.34
C THR A 87 7.33 -0.23 -3.53
N TYR A 88 7.45 -0.41 -2.21
CA TYR A 88 6.30 -0.49 -1.31
C TYR A 88 6.00 0.90 -0.73
N VAL A 89 4.74 1.31 -0.84
CA VAL A 89 4.27 2.65 -0.48
C VAL A 89 3.04 2.53 0.40
N GLU A 90 3.08 3.19 1.55
CA GLU A 90 1.91 3.39 2.38
C GLU A 90 1.23 4.70 2.00
N TYR A 91 -0.05 4.60 1.66
CA TYR A 91 -0.93 5.72 1.40
C TYR A 91 -1.84 5.94 2.61
N TYR A 92 -1.82 7.17 3.12
CA TYR A 92 -2.73 7.65 4.14
C TYR A 92 -3.67 8.64 3.46
N ALA A 93 -4.95 8.27 3.40
CA ALA A 93 -5.99 9.12 2.83
C ALA A 93 -6.10 10.44 3.64
N PRO A 94 -6.50 11.55 2.99
CA PRO A 94 -6.76 12.77 3.71
C PRO A 94 -7.90 12.56 4.71
N SER A 95 -7.83 13.22 5.85
CA SER A 95 -8.86 13.13 6.89
C SER A 95 -9.13 14.47 7.53
N THR A 96 -10.31 14.63 8.11
CA THR A 96 -10.67 15.80 8.90
C THR A 96 -10.89 15.41 10.35
N TYR A 97 -10.62 16.33 11.27
CA TYR A 97 -10.86 16.14 12.70
C TYR A 97 -11.28 17.46 13.36
N GLY A 98 -11.75 17.38 14.61
CA GLY A 98 -12.35 18.49 15.35
C GLY A 98 -13.85 18.30 15.52
N ILE A 99 -14.46 19.09 16.41
CA ILE A 99 -15.89 18.95 16.75
C ILE A 99 -16.77 19.23 15.51
N ASN A 100 -16.28 20.08 14.61
CA ASN A 100 -16.95 20.50 13.38
C ASN A 100 -16.13 20.15 12.12
N ASN A 101 -15.22 19.16 12.18
CA ASN A 101 -14.31 18.82 11.08
C ASN A 101 -13.44 20.00 10.58
N GLU A 102 -13.10 20.93 11.48
CA GLU A 102 -12.43 22.18 11.14
C GLU A 102 -10.93 22.02 10.79
N HIS A 103 -10.31 20.89 11.14
CA HIS A 103 -8.91 20.63 10.85
C HIS A 103 -8.77 19.55 9.78
N ALA A 104 -7.89 19.79 8.81
CA ALA A 104 -7.59 18.86 7.73
C ALA A 104 -6.16 18.31 7.83
N ILE A 105 -6.04 16.99 7.76
CA ILE A 105 -4.77 16.26 7.59
C ILE A 105 -4.67 15.92 6.10
N PRO A 106 -3.66 16.45 5.38
CA PRO A 106 -3.51 16.18 3.96
C PRO A 106 -3.12 14.71 3.73
N ALA A 107 -3.41 14.23 2.52
CA ALA A 107 -2.96 12.93 2.06
C ALA A 107 -1.43 12.79 2.20
N LYS A 108 -0.98 11.61 2.59
CA LYS A 108 0.44 11.32 2.81
C LYS A 108 0.84 10.01 2.14
N LEU A 109 2.01 10.01 1.51
CA LEU A 109 2.63 8.85 0.89
C LEU A 109 4.02 8.65 1.50
N ASP A 110 4.23 7.50 2.14
CA ASP A 110 5.54 7.08 2.64
C ASP A 110 6.03 5.88 1.83
N VAL A 111 7.27 5.93 1.35
CA VAL A 111 7.97 4.71 0.93
C VAL A 111 8.38 3.96 2.19
N VAL A 112 8.20 2.65 2.18
CA VAL A 112 8.65 1.78 3.28
C VAL A 112 9.79 0.92 2.78
N GLU A 113 10.97 1.14 3.34
CA GLU A 113 12.13 0.30 3.10
C GLU A 113 12.16 -0.85 4.10
N PHE A 114 12.49 -2.03 3.61
CA PHE A 114 12.63 -3.24 4.42
C PHE A 114 14.03 -3.79 4.28
N THR A 115 14.53 -4.38 5.36
CA THR A 115 15.63 -5.33 5.30
C THR A 115 15.03 -6.68 4.91
N TRP A 116 15.47 -7.24 3.79
CA TRP A 116 14.99 -8.55 3.34
C TRP A 116 15.95 -9.65 3.78
N PHE A 117 15.40 -10.68 4.42
CA PHE A 117 16.10 -11.92 4.72
C PHE A 117 15.33 -13.04 4.03
N ASP A 118 15.93 -13.62 2.98
CA ASP A 118 15.27 -14.49 2.01
C ASP A 118 13.99 -13.85 1.45
N ASP A 119 12.84 -14.48 1.70
CA ASP A 119 11.53 -14.03 1.24
C ASP A 119 10.79 -13.15 2.27
N LYS A 120 11.42 -12.81 3.40
CA LYS A 120 10.78 -12.09 4.52
C LYS A 120 11.24 -10.64 4.60
N ALA A 121 10.26 -9.74 4.64
CA ALA A 121 10.49 -8.33 4.92
C ALA A 121 10.61 -8.09 6.44
N LEU A 122 11.64 -7.37 6.86
CA LEU A 122 11.95 -7.05 8.25
C LEU A 122 12.32 -5.58 8.40
N HIS A 123 12.28 -5.08 9.65
CA HIS A 123 12.76 -3.76 10.04
C HIS A 123 12.28 -2.60 9.12
N PRO A 124 10.95 -2.36 9.06
CA PRO A 124 10.39 -1.33 8.20
C PRO A 124 10.90 0.06 8.60
N LYS A 125 11.26 0.86 7.59
CA LYS A 125 11.65 2.26 7.74
C LYS A 125 10.83 3.12 6.80
N TRP A 126 10.05 4.04 7.38
CA TRP A 126 9.20 4.96 6.63
C TRP A 126 9.98 6.22 6.27
N GLN A 127 9.87 6.63 5.02
CA GLN A 127 10.38 7.90 4.53
C GLN A 127 9.33 8.55 3.63
N PRO A 128 9.19 9.88 3.65
CA PRO A 128 8.31 10.57 2.70
C PRO A 128 8.67 10.18 1.26
N LEU A 129 7.66 9.83 0.46
CA LEU A 129 7.89 9.48 -0.93
C LEU A 129 8.38 10.70 -1.71
N ALA A 130 9.56 10.60 -2.31
CA ALA A 130 10.14 11.68 -3.10
C ALA A 130 9.46 11.86 -4.46
N SER A 131 9.53 13.08 -4.99
CA SER A 131 9.23 13.34 -6.40
C SER A 131 10.31 12.71 -7.31
N PRO A 132 10.00 12.31 -8.55
CA PRO A 132 8.72 12.49 -9.26
C PRO A 132 7.68 11.38 -9.00
N LEU A 133 8.09 10.25 -8.42
CA LEU A 133 7.22 9.09 -8.24
C LEU A 133 5.98 9.41 -7.39
N ARG A 134 6.14 10.28 -6.38
CA ARG A 134 5.02 10.79 -5.58
C ARG A 134 3.86 11.33 -6.44
N LYS A 135 4.16 12.21 -7.39
CA LYS A 135 3.14 12.84 -8.25
C LYS A 135 2.40 11.80 -9.09
N VAL A 136 3.14 10.83 -9.63
CA VAL A 136 2.55 9.73 -10.39
C VAL A 136 1.57 8.95 -9.51
N ILE A 137 1.97 8.58 -8.29
CA ILE A 137 1.08 7.82 -7.40
C ILE A 137 -0.13 8.65 -6.97
N GLU A 138 0.03 9.94 -6.66
CA GLU A 138 -1.07 10.85 -6.30
C GLU A 138 -2.11 10.95 -7.43
N GLU A 139 -1.68 11.14 -8.67
CA GLU A 139 -2.57 11.19 -9.84
C GLU A 139 -3.33 9.87 -10.03
N TRP A 140 -2.64 8.74 -9.85
CA TRP A 140 -3.26 7.42 -9.96
C TRP A 140 -4.28 7.15 -8.86
N VAL A 141 -3.95 7.46 -7.61
CA VAL A 141 -4.86 7.26 -6.47
C VAL A 141 -6.11 8.12 -6.63
N ALA A 142 -5.96 9.40 -6.98
CA ALA A 142 -7.09 10.28 -7.23
C ALA A 142 -7.98 9.78 -8.38
N ALA A 143 -7.39 9.29 -9.47
CA ALA A 143 -8.14 8.74 -10.60
C ALA A 143 -8.94 7.47 -10.23
N LEU A 144 -8.44 6.66 -9.31
CA LEU A 144 -9.13 5.44 -8.84
C LEU A 144 -10.25 5.77 -7.85
N GLU A 145 -10.02 6.70 -6.93
CA GLU A 145 -11.04 7.16 -5.97
C GLU A 145 -12.24 7.79 -6.70
N ASN A 146 -11.98 8.60 -7.73
CA ASN A 146 -13.04 9.20 -8.57
C ASN A 146 -13.85 8.17 -9.37
N LYS A 147 -13.25 7.03 -9.76
CA LYS A 147 -13.96 5.94 -10.45
C LYS A 147 -14.84 5.12 -9.50
N GLY A 148 -14.51 5.07 -8.21
CA GLY A 148 -15.28 4.38 -7.18
C GLY A 148 -16.51 5.16 -6.71
N ALA A 149 -16.45 6.49 -6.70
CA ALA A 149 -17.53 7.37 -6.23
C ALA A 149 -18.73 7.50 -7.21
N GLY A 150 -18.62 6.94 -8.42
CA GLY A 150 -19.65 6.98 -9.46
C GLY A 150 -20.53 5.73 -9.56
N LYS A 151 -20.59 4.89 -8.53
CA LYS A 151 -21.46 3.70 -8.46
C LYS A 151 -22.47 3.80 -7.34
#